data_AF-A0A0F9V1Y6-F1
#
_entry.id   AF-A0A0F9V1Y6-F1
#
_cell.length_a   1.000
_cell.length_b   1.000
_cell.length_c   1.000
_cell.angle_alpha   90.00
_cell.angle_beta   90.00
_cell.angle_gamma   90.00
#
_symmetry.space_group_name_H-M   'P 1'
#
loop_
_entity.id
_entity.type
_entity.pdbx_description
1 polymer ?
#
loop_
_entity_poly.entity_id
_entity_poly.type
_entity_poly.pdbx_seq_one_letter_code
_entity_poly.pdbx_strand_id
1 'polypeptide(L)'
;MTSEKSLSRKKITQQTISISPTLKNKIENYVSEFNKKNPKDKRFRSVSAFYNYVMERTMEIFSKGKTLDDFDIFVDSEIQGFFDKISFKGMIPYYENAVKTNRYSNLTLDNTPQFFLALRKLYMGLMDPRDPKSIKNVFDRIRKYLLSNNLTKEYNLDIFTGKRNEDMKAVFEYVGIYKNLFNEFCKYTAAFFGLLGTKVSDFLYSEKDLYYRLDLEATELFFRDEPARKDRIKLMDYNLSYLINYMRIINDFDFYLWMRMAEDKETFISFKNKKNHEEWFALVYDDIKKFGDNEKKFLNLLKFFEKLHWIEIEDGDDLTFVFTLSKLKNSIEREFLLETLSKYCQISEDNEVFQLKELK
;
A
#
# COMPACT_ATOMS: atom_id res chain seq x y z
N MET A 1 -47.96 -41.32 -55.04
CA MET A 1 -46.80 -40.41 -55.14
C MET A 1 -46.35 -40.05 -53.74
N THR A 2 -45.32 -40.73 -53.24
CA THR A 2 -44.67 -40.44 -51.95
C THR A 2 -43.73 -39.27 -52.15
N SER A 3 -43.86 -38.21 -51.33
CA SER A 3 -42.97 -37.05 -51.41
C SER A 3 -41.56 -37.45 -50.97
N GLU A 4 -40.61 -37.38 -51.89
CA GLU A 4 -39.19 -37.49 -51.58
C GLU A 4 -38.81 -36.33 -50.66
N LYS A 5 -38.60 -36.62 -49.37
CA LYS A 5 -37.96 -35.68 -48.45
C LYS A 5 -36.53 -35.45 -48.96
N SER A 6 -36.25 -34.23 -49.41
CA SER A 6 -34.89 -33.82 -49.72
C SER A 6 -34.04 -33.87 -48.44
N LEU A 7 -33.19 -34.90 -48.34
CA LEU A 7 -32.15 -34.96 -47.33
C LEU A 7 -31.14 -33.87 -47.66
N SER A 8 -31.27 -32.72 -47.00
CA SER A 8 -30.28 -31.66 -47.05
C SER A 8 -28.91 -32.25 -46.69
N ARG A 9 -28.02 -32.40 -47.69
CA ARG A 9 -26.61 -32.79 -47.52
C ARG A 9 -25.80 -31.62 -46.94
N LYS A 10 -26.21 -31.03 -45.83
CA LYS A 10 -25.27 -30.26 -45.02
C LYS A 10 -24.33 -31.28 -44.37
N LYS A 11 -23.06 -31.29 -44.78
CA LYS A 11 -21.99 -31.96 -44.03
C LYS A 11 -21.91 -31.27 -42.67
N ILE A 12 -22.67 -31.75 -41.69
CA ILE A 12 -22.55 -31.31 -40.30
C ILE A 12 -21.36 -32.08 -39.74
N THR A 13 -20.24 -31.40 -39.58
CA THR A 13 -19.08 -31.97 -38.89
C THR A 13 -19.47 -32.17 -37.43
N GLN A 14 -19.57 -33.42 -36.99
CA GLN A 14 -19.85 -33.75 -35.59
C GLN A 14 -18.52 -34.00 -34.88
N GLN A 15 -18.36 -33.35 -33.72
CA GLN A 15 -17.22 -33.59 -32.83
C GLN A 15 -17.76 -34.19 -31.53
N THR A 16 -17.15 -35.30 -31.10
CA THR A 16 -17.43 -35.92 -29.80
C THR A 16 -16.25 -35.65 -28.89
N ILE A 17 -16.50 -35.05 -27.73
CA ILE A 17 -15.48 -34.72 -26.74
C ILE A 17 -15.75 -35.54 -25.48
N SER A 18 -14.76 -36.31 -25.04
CA SER A 18 -14.84 -37.06 -23.79
C SER A 18 -14.30 -36.19 -22.65
N ILE A 19 -15.12 -35.96 -21.63
CA ILE A 19 -14.80 -35.15 -20.45
C ILE A 19 -15.21 -35.89 -19.18
N SER A 20 -14.67 -35.48 -18.02
CA SER A 20 -15.08 -36.07 -16.75
C SER A 20 -16.57 -35.83 -16.46
N PRO A 21 -17.27 -36.77 -15.79
CA PRO A 21 -18.68 -36.59 -15.42
C PRO A 21 -18.91 -35.31 -14.60
N THR A 22 -17.97 -34.97 -13.71
CA THR A 22 -18.03 -33.77 -12.88
C THR A 22 -17.99 -32.49 -13.72
N LEU A 23 -17.10 -32.43 -14.73
CA LEU A 23 -17.02 -31.28 -15.62
C LEU A 23 -18.26 -31.17 -16.50
N LYS A 24 -18.77 -32.30 -17.00
CA LYS A 24 -20.03 -32.35 -17.77
C LYS A 24 -21.18 -31.73 -16.99
N ASN A 25 -21.39 -32.18 -15.74
CA ASN A 25 -22.47 -31.66 -14.89
C ASN A 25 -22.32 -30.15 -14.61
N LYS A 26 -21.09 -29.69 -14.36
CA LYS A 26 -20.82 -28.24 -14.18
C LYS A 26 -21.21 -27.43 -15.41
N ILE A 27 -20.87 -27.91 -16.60
CA ILE A 27 -21.19 -27.22 -17.86
C ILE A 27 -22.70 -27.22 -18.13
N GLU A 28 -23.37 -28.35 -17.92
CA GLU A 28 -24.83 -28.45 -18.08
C GLU A 28 -25.57 -27.49 -17.15
N ASN A 29 -25.18 -27.44 -15.88
CA ASN A 29 -25.75 -26.50 -14.90
C ASN A 29 -25.50 -25.05 -15.32
N TYR A 30 -24.25 -24.71 -15.69
CA TYR A 30 -23.88 -23.37 -16.12
C TYR A 30 -24.67 -22.90 -17.34
N VAL A 31 -24.75 -23.73 -18.39
CA VAL A 31 -25.53 -23.42 -19.60
C VAL A 31 -27.02 -23.28 -19.28
N SER A 32 -27.56 -24.17 -18.44
CA SER A 32 -28.97 -24.08 -18.04
C SER A 32 -29.29 -22.80 -17.27
N GLU A 33 -28.43 -22.39 -16.35
CA GLU A 33 -28.64 -21.17 -15.56
C GLU A 33 -28.60 -19.92 -16.43
N PHE A 34 -27.62 -19.81 -17.33
CA PHE A 34 -27.48 -18.66 -18.20
C PHE A 34 -28.57 -18.60 -19.28
N ASN A 35 -29.03 -19.73 -19.80
CA ASN A 35 -30.16 -19.78 -20.71
C ASN A 35 -31.47 -19.34 -20.01
N LYS A 36 -31.66 -19.69 -18.73
CA LYS A 36 -32.80 -19.20 -17.94
C LYS A 36 -32.74 -17.68 -17.72
N LYS A 37 -31.55 -17.14 -17.40
CA LYS A 37 -31.36 -15.71 -17.18
C LYS A 37 -31.49 -14.89 -18.48
N ASN A 38 -30.98 -15.40 -19.60
CA ASN A 38 -30.97 -14.71 -20.89
C ASN A 38 -31.34 -15.65 -22.05
N PRO A 39 -32.64 -15.98 -22.25
CA PRO A 39 -33.08 -16.99 -23.23
C PRO A 39 -32.78 -16.66 -24.70
N LYS A 40 -32.53 -15.38 -24.99
CA LYS A 40 -32.23 -14.91 -26.36
C LYS A 40 -30.76 -15.07 -26.74
N ASP A 41 -29.89 -15.38 -25.78
CA ASP A 41 -28.47 -15.55 -26.03
C ASP A 41 -28.19 -16.90 -26.71
N LYS A 42 -27.83 -16.85 -28.00
CA LYS A 42 -27.57 -18.04 -28.81
C LYS A 42 -26.42 -18.90 -28.27
N ARG A 43 -25.50 -18.32 -27.48
CA ARG A 43 -24.35 -19.02 -26.90
C ARG A 43 -24.75 -20.08 -25.88
N PHE A 44 -25.84 -19.84 -25.14
CA PHE A 44 -26.31 -20.72 -24.08
C PHE A 44 -27.52 -21.58 -24.48
N ARG A 45 -27.90 -21.57 -25.76
CA ARG A 45 -29.05 -22.35 -26.26
C ARG A 45 -28.90 -23.85 -26.05
N SER A 46 -27.67 -24.37 -26.12
CA SER A 46 -27.35 -25.77 -25.87
C SER A 46 -25.90 -25.91 -25.44
N VAL A 47 -25.55 -27.04 -24.84
CA VAL A 47 -24.15 -27.37 -24.48
C VAL A 47 -23.25 -27.33 -25.72
N SER A 48 -23.73 -27.82 -26.86
CA SER A 48 -22.97 -27.76 -28.13
C SER A 48 -22.76 -26.33 -28.64
N ALA A 49 -23.77 -25.45 -28.53
CA ALA A 49 -23.61 -24.05 -28.91
C ALA A 49 -22.58 -23.34 -28.01
N PHE A 50 -22.59 -23.64 -26.72
CA PHE A 50 -21.61 -23.13 -25.76
C PHE A 50 -20.20 -23.61 -26.09
N TYR A 51 -20.02 -24.91 -26.35
CA TYR A 51 -18.71 -25.47 -26.72
C TYR A 51 -18.16 -24.88 -28.02
N ASN A 52 -18.98 -24.75 -29.05
CA ASN A 52 -18.54 -24.15 -30.31
C ASN A 52 -18.10 -22.71 -30.10
N TYR A 53 -18.87 -21.93 -29.34
CA TYR A 53 -18.50 -20.56 -28.99
C TYR A 53 -17.16 -20.52 -28.22
N VAL A 54 -16.98 -21.35 -27.20
CA VAL A 54 -15.72 -21.41 -26.44
C VAL A 54 -14.54 -21.75 -27.36
N MET A 55 -14.68 -22.77 -28.21
CA MET A 55 -13.62 -23.15 -29.15
C MET A 55 -13.31 -22.05 -30.16
N GLU A 56 -14.31 -21.40 -30.76
CA GLU A 56 -14.12 -20.28 -31.69
C GLU A 56 -13.35 -19.14 -31.02
N ARG A 57 -13.73 -18.76 -29.80
CA ARG A 57 -13.05 -17.71 -29.03
C ARG A 57 -11.63 -18.10 -28.65
N THR A 58 -11.40 -19.34 -28.24
CA THR A 58 -10.05 -19.83 -27.93
C THR A 58 -9.15 -19.82 -29.17
N MET A 59 -9.66 -20.23 -30.32
CA MET A 59 -8.91 -20.19 -31.59
C MET A 59 -8.59 -18.76 -32.03
N GLU A 60 -9.51 -17.81 -31.86
CA GLU A 60 -9.24 -16.38 -32.09
C GLU A 60 -8.18 -15.80 -31.15
N ILE A 61 -8.10 -16.29 -29.92
CA ILE A 61 -7.07 -15.87 -28.95
C ILE A 61 -5.71 -16.42 -29.39
N PHE A 62 -5.64 -17.71 -29.74
CA PHE A 62 -4.41 -18.32 -30.23
C PHE A 62 -3.90 -17.71 -31.53
N SER A 63 -4.78 -17.33 -32.46
CA SER A 63 -4.37 -16.67 -33.71
C SER A 63 -3.74 -15.29 -33.48
N LYS A 64 -4.00 -14.66 -32.33
CA LYS A 64 -3.36 -13.41 -31.89
C LYS A 64 -2.03 -13.62 -31.16
N GLY A 65 -1.48 -14.84 -31.17
CA GLY A 65 -0.20 -15.18 -30.57
C GLY A 65 -0.26 -15.45 -29.06
N LYS A 66 -1.47 -15.60 -28.49
CA LYS A 66 -1.67 -16.00 -27.09
C LYS A 66 -1.53 -17.51 -26.94
N THR A 67 -1.19 -17.97 -25.74
CA THR A 67 -0.93 -19.37 -25.41
C THR A 67 -1.91 -19.88 -24.35
N LEU A 68 -1.84 -21.16 -24.00
CA LEU A 68 -2.63 -21.71 -22.88
C LEU A 68 -2.28 -21.03 -21.56
N ASP A 69 -1.03 -20.63 -21.37
CA ASP A 69 -0.56 -19.95 -20.15
C ASP A 69 -1.24 -18.58 -19.96
N ASP A 70 -1.68 -17.93 -21.04
CA ASP A 70 -2.46 -16.68 -20.95
C ASP A 70 -3.86 -16.91 -20.34
N PHE A 71 -4.40 -18.14 -20.35
CA PHE A 71 -5.66 -18.46 -19.67
C PHE A 71 -5.51 -18.49 -18.16
N ASP A 72 -4.32 -18.79 -17.65
CA ASP A 72 -4.05 -18.74 -16.20
C ASP A 72 -3.97 -17.30 -15.68
N ILE A 73 -3.66 -16.35 -16.57
CA ILE A 73 -3.53 -14.90 -16.28
C ILE A 73 -4.83 -14.14 -16.58
N PHE A 74 -5.93 -14.83 -16.93
CA PHE A 74 -7.19 -14.16 -17.26
C PHE A 74 -7.65 -13.27 -16.10
N VAL A 75 -7.73 -11.97 -16.39
CA VAL A 75 -8.12 -10.95 -15.42
C VAL A 75 -9.62 -11.05 -15.19
N ASP A 76 -9.99 -11.13 -13.91
CA ASP A 76 -11.38 -11.11 -13.52
C ASP A 76 -12.02 -9.76 -13.86
N SER A 77 -13.11 -9.76 -14.63
CA SER A 77 -13.77 -8.55 -15.11
C SER A 77 -14.35 -7.67 -13.99
N GLU A 78 -14.72 -8.27 -12.85
CA GLU A 78 -15.20 -7.53 -11.69
C GLU A 78 -14.04 -6.78 -11.02
N ILE A 79 -12.88 -7.45 -10.87
CA ILE A 79 -11.66 -6.84 -10.34
C ILE A 79 -11.16 -5.73 -11.28
N GLN A 80 -11.09 -6.01 -12.58
CA GLN A 80 -10.73 -5.02 -13.58
C GLN A 80 -11.69 -3.82 -13.54
N GLY A 81 -13.01 -4.07 -13.54
CA GLY A 81 -14.01 -3.02 -13.50
C GLY A 81 -14.01 -2.19 -12.21
N PHE A 82 -13.50 -2.74 -11.09
CA PHE A 82 -13.24 -1.97 -9.88
C PHE A 82 -12.05 -1.03 -10.05
N PHE A 83 -10.90 -1.56 -10.46
CA PHE A 83 -9.67 -0.77 -10.58
C PHE A 83 -9.76 0.27 -11.72
N ASP A 84 -10.46 -0.02 -12.82
CA ASP A 84 -10.67 0.93 -13.92
C ASP A 84 -11.43 2.19 -13.49
N LYS A 85 -12.22 2.14 -12.40
CA LYS A 85 -12.99 3.30 -11.88
C LYS A 85 -12.15 4.24 -11.03
N ILE A 86 -11.06 3.74 -10.45
CA ILE A 86 -10.25 4.44 -9.45
C ILE A 86 -8.80 4.66 -9.91
N SER A 87 -8.39 3.95 -10.95
CA SER A 87 -7.12 4.18 -11.65
C SER A 87 -7.30 5.20 -12.76
N PHE A 88 -6.21 5.83 -13.16
CA PHE A 88 -6.16 6.69 -14.32
C PHE A 88 -5.05 6.20 -15.25
N LYS A 89 -5.18 6.50 -16.54
CA LYS A 89 -4.10 6.24 -17.51
C LYS A 89 -3.02 7.29 -17.32
N GLY A 90 -1.92 6.89 -16.68
CA GLY A 90 -0.76 7.74 -16.45
C GLY A 90 0.54 7.02 -16.85
N MET A 91 1.54 7.79 -17.23
CA MET A 91 2.90 7.27 -17.37
C MET A 91 3.53 7.16 -15.98
N ILE A 92 3.40 5.97 -15.37
CA ILE A 92 3.88 5.66 -14.01
C ILE A 92 5.32 6.15 -13.76
N PRO A 93 6.29 6.02 -14.69
CA PRO A 93 7.65 6.53 -14.49
C PRO A 93 7.75 8.04 -14.19
N TYR A 94 6.85 8.88 -14.73
CA TYR A 94 6.85 10.30 -14.41
C TYR A 94 6.35 10.57 -12.99
N TYR A 95 5.33 9.84 -12.55
CA TYR A 95 4.84 9.91 -11.17
C TYR A 95 5.87 9.37 -10.19
N GLU A 96 6.53 8.27 -10.54
CA GLU A 96 7.63 7.70 -9.78
C GLU A 96 8.75 8.72 -9.54
N ASN A 97 9.14 9.48 -10.57
CA ASN A 97 10.15 10.53 -10.43
C ASN A 97 9.66 11.74 -9.60
N ALA A 98 8.35 12.00 -9.59
CA ALA A 98 7.75 13.10 -8.85
C ALA A 98 7.50 12.74 -7.37
N VAL A 99 7.24 11.47 -7.08
CA VAL A 99 7.06 10.95 -5.72
C VAL A 99 8.44 10.79 -5.10
N LYS A 100 8.71 11.59 -4.07
CA LYS A 100 9.88 11.37 -3.23
C LYS A 100 9.44 10.72 -1.92
N THR A 101 9.99 9.55 -1.63
CA THR A 101 9.69 8.80 -0.40
C THR A 101 10.16 9.55 0.84
N ASN A 102 9.28 9.74 1.82
CA ASN A 102 9.66 10.20 3.14
C ASN A 102 9.37 9.11 4.18
N ARG A 103 10.43 8.68 4.87
CA ARG A 103 10.40 7.62 5.89
C ARG A 103 9.77 8.06 7.22
N TYR A 104 9.64 9.36 7.44
CA TYR A 104 9.12 9.94 8.67
C TYR A 104 7.72 10.52 8.54
N SER A 105 7.23 10.73 7.31
CA SER A 105 5.87 11.20 7.10
C SER A 105 4.87 10.07 7.32
N ASN A 106 3.91 10.34 8.20
CA ASN A 106 2.68 9.56 8.27
C ASN A 106 1.97 9.63 6.93
N LEU A 107 1.26 8.56 6.57
CA LEU A 107 0.32 8.60 5.47
C LEU A 107 -0.78 9.62 5.79
N THR A 108 -1.00 10.59 4.90
CA THR A 108 -2.16 11.47 5.00
C THR A 108 -3.40 10.68 4.59
N LEU A 109 -4.01 9.99 5.55
CA LEU A 109 -5.21 9.17 5.34
C LEU A 109 -6.48 10.02 5.15
N ASP A 110 -6.42 11.32 5.41
CA ASP A 110 -7.58 12.23 5.40
C ASP A 110 -8.30 12.30 4.04
N ASN A 111 -7.57 12.09 2.93
CA ASN A 111 -8.11 12.13 1.57
C ASN A 111 -8.31 10.74 0.92
N THR A 112 -7.96 9.65 1.60
CA THR A 112 -8.12 8.27 1.11
C THR A 112 -9.23 7.39 1.74
N PRO A 113 -10.14 7.84 2.66
CA PRO A 113 -11.08 6.92 3.31
C PRO A 113 -12.04 6.24 2.34
N GLN A 114 -12.47 6.93 1.29
CA GLN A 114 -13.38 6.38 0.28
C GLN A 114 -12.75 5.21 -0.47
N PHE A 115 -11.48 5.34 -0.86
CA PHE A 115 -10.73 4.27 -1.53
C PHE A 115 -10.60 3.04 -0.62
N PHE A 116 -10.16 3.25 0.63
CA PHE A 116 -10.02 2.18 1.61
C PHE A 116 -11.34 1.46 1.89
N LEU A 117 -12.43 2.19 2.08
CA LEU A 117 -13.77 1.61 2.29
C LEU A 117 -14.26 0.84 1.06
N ALA A 118 -14.04 1.37 -0.14
CA ALA A 118 -14.37 0.67 -1.39
C ALA A 118 -13.56 -0.62 -1.54
N LEU A 119 -12.27 -0.59 -1.21
CA LEU A 119 -11.39 -1.74 -1.24
C LEU A 119 -11.81 -2.80 -0.22
N ARG A 120 -12.13 -2.41 1.02
CA ARG A 120 -12.69 -3.33 2.01
C ARG A 120 -13.99 -3.96 1.52
N LYS A 121 -14.90 -3.16 0.95
CA LYS A 121 -16.19 -3.67 0.43
C LYS A 121 -15.97 -4.67 -0.69
N LEU A 122 -15.00 -4.44 -1.58
CA LEU A 122 -14.63 -5.40 -2.62
C LEU A 122 -14.17 -6.72 -2.01
N TYR A 123 -13.16 -6.70 -1.12
CA TYR A 123 -12.61 -7.93 -0.55
C TYR A 123 -13.64 -8.68 0.30
N MET A 124 -14.27 -8.00 1.27
CA MET A 124 -15.26 -8.61 2.16
C MET A 124 -16.54 -9.04 1.43
N GLY A 125 -16.84 -8.46 0.26
CA GLY A 125 -17.97 -8.87 -0.58
C GLY A 125 -17.69 -10.13 -1.41
N LEU A 126 -16.41 -10.47 -1.58
CA LEU A 126 -15.96 -11.59 -2.44
C LEU A 126 -15.38 -12.77 -1.65
N MET A 127 -15.02 -12.57 -0.37
CA MET A 127 -14.49 -13.62 0.48
C MET A 127 -15.39 -13.90 1.68
N ASP A 128 -15.42 -15.16 2.11
CA ASP A 128 -15.86 -15.56 3.45
C ASP A 128 -14.65 -15.53 4.40
N PRO A 129 -14.63 -14.65 5.42
CA PRO A 129 -13.53 -14.55 6.38
C PRO A 129 -13.24 -15.84 7.16
N ARG A 130 -14.21 -16.78 7.20
CA ARG A 130 -14.08 -18.07 7.89
C ARG A 130 -13.61 -19.20 6.99
N ASP A 131 -13.51 -18.97 5.68
CA ASP A 131 -13.02 -19.95 4.70
C ASP A 131 -11.67 -19.52 4.10
N PRO A 132 -10.54 -20.12 4.53
CA PRO A 132 -9.22 -19.84 3.98
C PRO A 132 -9.13 -19.98 2.45
N LYS A 133 -9.90 -20.91 1.86
CA LYS A 133 -9.90 -21.09 0.40
C LYS A 133 -10.58 -19.91 -0.28
N SER A 134 -11.69 -19.43 0.27
CA SER A 134 -12.38 -18.23 -0.21
C SER A 134 -11.46 -17.00 -0.18
N ILE A 135 -10.74 -16.81 0.93
CA ILE A 135 -9.76 -15.71 1.07
C ILE A 135 -8.67 -15.83 0.01
N LYS A 136 -8.02 -17.01 -0.10
CA LYS A 136 -6.95 -17.24 -1.07
C LYS A 136 -7.41 -16.98 -2.50
N ASN A 137 -8.62 -17.42 -2.86
CA ASN A 137 -9.20 -17.17 -4.19
C ASN A 137 -9.35 -15.69 -4.52
N VAL A 138 -9.74 -14.84 -3.56
CA VAL A 138 -9.86 -13.39 -3.80
C VAL A 138 -8.49 -12.75 -4.00
N PHE A 139 -7.51 -13.11 -3.16
CA PHE A 139 -6.13 -12.62 -3.32
C PHE A 139 -5.51 -13.09 -4.63
N ASP A 140 -5.79 -14.32 -5.09
CA ASP A 140 -5.33 -14.83 -6.38
C ASP A 140 -5.98 -14.09 -7.56
N ARG A 141 -7.26 -13.72 -7.48
CA ARG A 141 -7.92 -12.87 -8.50
C ARG A 141 -7.23 -11.51 -8.63
N ILE A 142 -6.84 -10.92 -7.51
CA ILE A 142 -6.15 -9.62 -7.48
C ILE A 142 -4.70 -9.76 -7.94
N ARG A 143 -4.00 -10.82 -7.54
CA ARG A 143 -2.67 -11.18 -8.03
C ARG A 143 -2.65 -11.21 -9.55
N LYS A 144 -3.61 -11.89 -10.19
CA LYS A 144 -3.70 -11.96 -11.66
C LYS A 144 -3.81 -10.59 -12.30
N TYR A 145 -4.66 -9.71 -11.76
CA TYR A 145 -4.78 -8.32 -12.23
C TYR A 145 -3.46 -7.54 -12.09
N LEU A 146 -2.79 -7.63 -10.93
CA LEU A 146 -1.56 -6.88 -10.69
C LEU A 146 -0.42 -7.36 -11.61
N LEU A 147 -0.28 -8.67 -11.81
CA LEU A 147 0.73 -9.26 -12.69
C LEU A 147 0.44 -8.97 -14.16
N SER A 148 -0.81 -9.11 -14.62
CA SER A 148 -1.19 -8.86 -16.02
C SER A 148 -0.98 -7.41 -16.45
N ASN A 149 -1.08 -6.47 -15.50
CA ASN A 149 -0.88 -5.03 -15.73
C ASN A 149 0.54 -4.57 -15.39
N ASN A 150 1.48 -5.49 -15.09
CA ASN A 150 2.87 -5.19 -14.76
C ASN A 150 3.01 -4.18 -13.60
N LEU A 151 2.18 -4.33 -12.57
CA LEU A 151 2.18 -3.47 -11.38
C LEU A 151 3.06 -4.03 -10.25
N THR A 152 3.40 -5.31 -10.32
CA THR A 152 4.21 -6.04 -9.34
C THR A 152 4.89 -7.23 -10.01
N LYS A 153 5.99 -7.73 -9.43
CA LYS A 153 6.61 -9.00 -9.84
C LYS A 153 6.04 -10.17 -9.06
N GLU A 154 5.67 -9.94 -7.80
CA GLU A 154 5.19 -10.99 -6.91
C GLU A 154 4.16 -10.43 -5.93
N TYR A 155 3.09 -11.18 -5.74
CA TYR A 155 2.01 -10.90 -4.80
C TYR A 155 1.46 -12.24 -4.33
N ASN A 156 1.75 -12.62 -3.10
CA ASN A 156 1.39 -13.92 -2.56
C ASN A 156 0.78 -13.80 -1.16
N LEU A 157 -0.18 -14.67 -0.87
CA LEU A 157 -0.77 -14.83 0.45
C LEU A 157 -0.85 -16.30 0.81
N ASP A 158 -0.15 -16.68 1.86
CA ASP A 158 -0.22 -18.02 2.44
C ASP A 158 -0.90 -17.97 3.81
N ILE A 159 -1.90 -18.83 4.01
CA ILE A 159 -2.77 -18.82 5.18
C ILE A 159 -2.54 -20.08 5.99
N PHE A 160 -2.38 -19.92 7.30
CA PHE A 160 -2.15 -20.95 8.29
C PHE A 160 -3.27 -20.89 9.33
N THR A 161 -4.04 -21.96 9.47
CA THR A 161 -5.13 -22.04 10.45
C THR A 161 -4.70 -22.86 11.68
N GLY A 162 -4.90 -22.30 12.87
CA GLY A 162 -4.71 -23.02 14.13
C GLY A 162 -5.83 -24.02 14.46
N LYS A 163 -5.99 -24.35 15.75
CA LYS A 163 -7.04 -25.29 16.21
C LYS A 163 -8.45 -24.70 16.08
N ARG A 164 -8.57 -23.36 16.11
CA ARG A 164 -9.81 -22.63 15.83
C ARG A 164 -9.64 -21.82 14.54
N ASN A 165 -10.72 -21.61 13.80
CA ASN A 165 -10.71 -20.75 12.60
C ASN A 165 -10.37 -19.28 12.94
N GLU A 166 -10.56 -18.89 14.20
CA GLU A 166 -10.22 -17.57 14.74
C GLU A 166 -8.70 -17.40 14.94
N ASP A 167 -7.95 -18.51 15.06
CA ASP A 167 -6.49 -18.52 15.17
C ASP A 167 -5.84 -18.50 13.78
N MET A 168 -6.34 -17.64 12.89
CA MET A 168 -5.83 -17.54 11.52
C MET A 168 -4.60 -16.63 11.48
N LYS A 169 -3.51 -17.19 10.97
CA LYS A 169 -2.29 -16.45 10.62
C LYS A 169 -2.09 -16.46 9.13
N ALA A 170 -1.43 -15.46 8.60
CA ALA A 170 -1.08 -15.43 7.19
C ALA A 170 0.30 -14.79 6.99
N VAL A 171 0.94 -15.15 5.88
CA VAL A 171 2.15 -14.51 5.40
C VAL A 171 1.81 -13.87 4.07
N PHE A 172 1.98 -12.56 4.00
CA PHE A 172 1.80 -11.79 2.78
C PHE A 172 3.15 -11.36 2.22
N GLU A 173 3.43 -11.69 0.97
CA GLU A 173 4.68 -11.35 0.30
C GLU A 173 4.43 -10.50 -0.94
N TYR A 174 5.31 -9.52 -1.14
CA TYR A 174 5.22 -8.61 -2.27
C TYR A 174 6.60 -8.24 -2.81
N VAL A 175 6.75 -8.25 -4.13
CA VAL A 175 7.92 -7.74 -4.84
C VAL A 175 7.51 -6.61 -5.80
N GLY A 176 8.00 -5.41 -5.53
CA GLY A 176 7.72 -4.21 -6.29
C GLY A 176 8.49 -4.09 -7.61
N ILE A 177 8.06 -3.13 -8.41
CA ILE A 177 8.74 -2.69 -9.64
C ILE A 177 9.24 -1.24 -9.50
N TYR A 178 8.51 -0.43 -8.72
CA TYR A 178 8.71 1.01 -8.59
C TYR A 178 9.33 1.33 -7.23
N LYS A 179 10.59 1.76 -7.22
CA LYS A 179 11.40 2.03 -6.03
C LYS A 179 10.82 3.15 -5.14
N ASN A 180 10.43 4.27 -5.72
CA ASN A 180 9.94 5.44 -5.01
C ASN A 180 8.48 5.27 -4.54
N LEU A 181 7.70 4.40 -5.18
CA LEU A 181 6.37 4.03 -4.66
C LEU A 181 6.42 2.88 -3.65
N PHE A 182 7.53 2.13 -3.59
CA PHE A 182 7.63 0.87 -2.85
C PHE A 182 7.34 1.02 -1.35
N ASN A 183 8.01 1.98 -0.69
CA ASN A 183 7.83 2.21 0.75
C ASN A 183 6.40 2.64 1.07
N GLU A 184 5.85 3.58 0.31
CA GLU A 184 4.47 4.03 0.49
C GLU A 184 3.49 2.88 0.26
N PHE A 185 3.71 2.06 -0.76
CA PHE A 185 2.89 0.88 -1.04
C PHE A 185 2.90 -0.13 0.12
N CYS A 186 4.05 -0.34 0.76
CA CYS A 186 4.15 -1.17 1.96
C CYS A 186 3.28 -0.61 3.10
N LYS A 187 3.38 0.70 3.37
CA LYS A 187 2.53 1.37 4.38
C LYS A 187 1.04 1.25 4.04
N TYR A 188 0.64 1.51 2.78
CA TYR A 188 -0.74 1.36 2.32
C TYR A 188 -1.27 -0.06 2.51
N THR A 189 -0.44 -1.06 2.20
CA THR A 189 -0.79 -2.47 2.34
C THR A 189 -1.04 -2.85 3.80
N ALA A 190 -0.19 -2.38 4.72
CA ALA A 190 -0.38 -2.64 6.14
C ALA A 190 -1.58 -1.92 6.76
N ALA A 191 -1.83 -0.68 6.32
CA ALA A 191 -3.06 0.03 6.64
C ALA A 191 -4.29 -0.74 6.12
N PHE A 192 -4.23 -1.26 4.90
CA PHE A 192 -5.31 -2.05 4.34
C PHE A 192 -5.56 -3.33 5.15
N PHE A 193 -4.52 -4.03 5.60
CA PHE A 193 -4.64 -5.17 6.50
C PHE A 193 -5.27 -4.80 7.85
N GLY A 194 -4.91 -3.64 8.41
CA GLY A 194 -5.55 -3.12 9.62
C GLY A 194 -7.06 -2.86 9.41
N LEU A 195 -7.41 -2.32 8.24
CA LEU A 195 -8.80 -2.09 7.85
C LEU A 195 -9.59 -3.40 7.68
N LEU A 196 -8.98 -4.44 7.12
CA LEU A 196 -9.59 -5.77 7.03
C LEU A 196 -9.83 -6.38 8.42
N GLY A 197 -9.03 -6.00 9.42
CA GLY A 197 -9.12 -6.54 10.78
C GLY A 197 -7.97 -7.49 11.12
N THR A 198 -6.84 -7.36 10.43
CA THR A 198 -5.63 -8.16 10.64
C THR A 198 -4.52 -7.29 11.20
N LYS A 199 -3.80 -7.83 12.19
CA LYS A 199 -2.67 -7.21 12.85
C LYS A 199 -1.37 -7.65 12.17
N VAL A 200 -0.45 -6.72 11.93
CA VAL A 200 0.93 -7.07 11.56
C VAL A 200 1.67 -7.48 12.83
N SER A 201 2.14 -8.73 12.87
CA SER A 201 2.83 -9.35 14.01
C SER A 201 4.35 -9.29 13.88
N ASP A 202 4.85 -9.41 12.64
CA ASP A 202 6.26 -9.29 12.27
C ASP A 202 6.33 -8.87 10.79
N PHE A 203 7.50 -8.43 10.33
CA PHE A 203 7.73 -8.18 8.92
C PHE A 203 9.20 -8.20 8.53
N LEU A 204 9.44 -8.40 7.23
CA LEU A 204 10.74 -8.23 6.58
C LEU A 204 10.60 -7.17 5.50
N TYR A 205 11.62 -6.32 5.35
CA TYR A 205 11.65 -5.28 4.33
C TYR A 205 13.06 -5.16 3.75
N SER A 206 13.17 -5.19 2.42
CA SER A 206 14.39 -4.95 1.66
C SER A 206 14.14 -3.89 0.59
N GLU A 207 14.70 -2.70 0.77
CA GLU A 207 14.67 -1.65 -0.26
C GLU A 207 15.46 -2.05 -1.51
N LYS A 208 16.55 -2.81 -1.33
CA LYS A 208 17.42 -3.24 -2.42
C LYS A 208 16.70 -4.19 -3.37
N ASP A 209 15.98 -5.15 -2.81
CA ASP A 209 15.29 -6.19 -3.59
C ASP A 209 13.85 -5.78 -3.94
N LEU A 210 13.40 -4.61 -3.47
CA LEU A 210 12.00 -4.16 -3.53
C LEU A 210 11.06 -5.25 -3.00
N TYR A 211 11.44 -5.88 -1.90
CA TYR A 211 10.71 -7.00 -1.30
C TYR A 211 10.25 -6.64 0.11
N TYR A 212 9.00 -6.97 0.42
CA TYR A 212 8.56 -7.00 1.80
C TYR A 212 7.66 -8.21 2.06
N ARG A 213 7.70 -8.67 3.31
CA ARG A 213 6.84 -9.73 3.84
C ARG A 213 6.19 -9.24 5.12
N LEU A 214 4.88 -9.42 5.25
CA LEU A 214 4.12 -9.13 6.46
C LEU A 214 3.60 -10.44 7.05
N ASP A 215 3.92 -10.69 8.31
CA ASP A 215 3.34 -11.79 9.08
C ASP A 215 2.09 -11.27 9.79
N LEU A 216 0.94 -11.81 9.43
CA LEU A 216 -0.38 -11.31 9.78
C LEU A 216 -1.08 -12.23 10.76
N GLU A 217 -1.81 -11.64 11.70
CA GLU A 217 -2.67 -12.34 12.64
C GLU A 217 -4.09 -11.78 12.55
N ALA A 218 -5.08 -12.65 12.31
CA ALA A 218 -6.48 -12.24 12.29
C ALA A 218 -6.93 -11.83 13.69
N THR A 219 -7.60 -10.70 13.79
CA THR A 219 -8.27 -10.28 15.03
C THR A 219 -9.76 -10.58 14.94
N GLU A 220 -10.50 -10.43 16.04
CA GLU A 220 -11.97 -10.52 16.02
C GLU A 220 -12.60 -9.59 14.96
N LEU A 221 -11.98 -8.45 14.67
CA LEU A 221 -12.48 -7.50 13.67
C LEU A 221 -12.52 -8.09 12.25
N PHE A 222 -11.69 -9.09 11.95
CA PHE A 222 -11.68 -9.75 10.64
C PHE A 222 -12.99 -10.53 10.38
N PHE A 223 -13.56 -11.11 11.44
CA PHE A 223 -14.75 -11.96 11.36
C PHE A 223 -16.07 -11.21 11.60
N ARG A 224 -16.02 -9.89 11.86
CA ARG A 224 -17.19 -9.04 12.10
C ARG A 224 -17.67 -8.38 10.82
N ASP A 225 -18.96 -8.56 10.54
CA ASP A 225 -19.64 -7.90 9.41
C ASP A 225 -19.84 -6.39 9.67
N GLU A 226 -20.06 -6.02 10.93
CA GLU A 226 -20.31 -4.64 11.32
C GLU A 226 -19.12 -3.71 11.04
N PRO A 227 -19.38 -2.47 10.58
CA PRO A 227 -18.35 -1.45 10.38
C PRO A 227 -17.91 -0.88 11.74
N ALA A 228 -17.10 -1.65 12.48
CA ALA A 228 -16.41 -1.21 13.70
C ALA A 228 -15.29 -0.18 13.37
N ARG A 229 -15.70 1.00 12.88
CA ARG A 229 -14.80 2.00 12.28
C ARG A 229 -13.70 2.45 13.22
N LYS A 230 -14.02 2.74 14.48
CA LYS A 230 -13.04 3.23 15.47
C LYS A 230 -11.95 2.19 15.74
N ASP A 231 -12.33 0.93 15.92
CA ASP A 231 -11.38 -0.14 16.25
C ASP A 231 -10.52 -0.50 15.03
N ARG A 232 -11.09 -0.44 13.82
CA ARG A 232 -10.33 -0.61 12.57
C ARG A 232 -9.31 0.52 12.39
N ILE A 233 -9.68 1.78 12.63
CA ILE A 233 -8.72 2.91 12.59
C ILE A 233 -7.58 2.69 13.58
N LYS A 234 -7.89 2.32 14.83
CA LYS A 234 -6.86 1.99 15.82
C LYS A 234 -5.92 0.88 15.36
N LEU A 235 -6.45 -0.16 14.70
CA LEU A 235 -5.63 -1.25 14.18
C LEU A 235 -4.78 -0.82 12.96
N MET A 236 -5.31 0.05 12.10
CA MET A 236 -4.55 0.67 11.02
C MET A 236 -3.37 1.49 11.57
N ASP A 237 -3.64 2.36 12.54
CA ASP A 237 -2.63 3.20 13.18
C ASP A 237 -1.56 2.35 13.88
N TYR A 238 -1.98 1.24 14.52
CA TYR A 238 -1.05 0.28 15.11
C TYR A 238 -0.12 -0.34 14.05
N ASN A 239 -0.68 -0.89 12.96
CA ASN A 239 0.12 -1.53 11.91
C ASN A 239 1.09 -0.53 11.25
N LEU A 240 0.62 0.68 10.96
CA LEU A 240 1.44 1.75 10.40
C LEU A 240 2.56 2.15 11.36
N SER A 241 2.22 2.39 12.63
CA SER A 241 3.22 2.73 13.65
C SER A 241 4.25 1.62 13.81
N TYR A 242 3.85 0.35 13.78
CA TYR A 242 4.75 -0.78 13.87
C TYR A 242 5.77 -0.80 12.71
N LEU A 243 5.29 -0.65 11.47
CA LEU A 243 6.15 -0.58 10.28
C LEU A 243 7.06 0.64 10.27
N ILE A 244 6.49 1.82 10.51
CA ILE A 244 7.23 3.08 10.56
C ILE A 244 8.30 2.97 11.64
N ASN A 245 7.97 2.47 12.83
CA ASN A 245 8.91 2.37 13.96
C ASN A 245 10.01 1.31 13.76
N TYR A 246 9.75 0.22 13.06
CA TYR A 246 10.80 -0.75 12.75
C TYR A 246 11.68 -0.34 11.57
N MET A 247 11.09 0.22 10.50
CA MET A 247 11.85 0.83 9.39
C MET A 247 12.70 2.00 9.87
N ARG A 248 12.19 2.63 10.92
CA ARG A 248 12.95 3.47 11.77
C ARG A 248 14.13 2.66 12.35
N ILE A 249 13.90 1.75 13.31
CA ILE A 249 14.93 1.00 14.07
C ILE A 249 16.01 0.27 13.25
N ILE A 250 15.72 -0.30 12.07
CA ILE A 250 16.73 -1.10 11.33
C ILE A 250 17.81 -0.27 10.63
N ASN A 251 17.54 1.00 10.32
CA ASN A 251 18.56 1.91 9.78
C ASN A 251 19.24 2.74 10.87
N ASP A 252 19.23 2.24 12.10
CA ASP A 252 19.68 2.96 13.27
C ASP A 252 21.04 2.52 13.75
N PHE A 253 22.07 3.15 13.23
CA PHE A 253 23.34 3.15 13.94
C PHE A 253 23.48 4.35 14.90
N ASP A 254 22.62 5.39 14.87
CA ASP A 254 22.77 6.59 15.73
C ASP A 254 21.50 7.45 16.04
N PHE A 255 20.32 7.22 15.45
CA PHE A 255 19.15 8.13 15.38
C PHE A 255 17.88 7.80 16.25
N TYR A 256 17.52 6.56 16.66
CA TYR A 256 16.27 6.29 17.45
C TYR A 256 16.39 6.53 18.93
N LEU A 257 17.60 6.41 19.49
CA LEU A 257 17.85 6.89 20.83
C LEU A 257 17.43 8.36 20.94
N TRP A 258 17.69 9.13 19.89
CA TRP A 258 17.44 10.56 19.83
C TRP A 258 15.96 10.86 19.73
N MET A 259 15.21 10.14 18.89
CA MET A 259 13.77 10.34 18.79
C MET A 259 13.00 9.92 20.06
N ARG A 260 13.47 8.90 20.80
CA ARG A 260 12.90 8.57 22.11
C ARG A 260 13.28 9.59 23.19
N MET A 261 14.52 10.08 23.19
CA MET A 261 14.95 11.18 24.07
C MET A 261 14.25 12.50 23.73
N ALA A 262 13.86 12.72 22.46
CA ALA A 262 13.10 13.88 21.99
C ALA A 262 11.64 13.94 22.52
N GLU A 263 11.16 12.89 23.19
CA GLU A 263 9.90 12.88 23.92
C GLU A 263 10.11 13.10 25.43
N ASP A 264 11.30 12.83 25.94
CA ASP A 264 11.68 13.03 27.33
C ASP A 264 12.28 14.43 27.52
N LYS A 265 11.42 15.37 27.92
CA LYS A 265 11.78 16.77 28.17
C LYS A 265 12.82 16.96 29.29
N GLU A 266 13.13 15.93 30.08
CA GLU A 266 14.20 15.99 31.09
C GLU A 266 15.59 15.72 30.50
N THR A 267 15.64 15.30 29.23
CA THR A 267 16.88 15.04 28.50
C THR A 267 17.02 15.96 27.31
N PHE A 268 18.25 16.29 26.93
CA PHE A 268 18.55 16.98 25.68
C PHE A 268 19.61 16.21 24.91
N ILE A 269 19.62 16.46 23.61
CA ILE A 269 20.41 15.67 22.70
C ILE A 269 21.64 16.46 22.28
N SER A 270 22.84 16.00 22.65
CA SER A 270 24.10 16.63 22.24
C SER A 270 24.87 15.75 21.29
N PHE A 271 25.74 16.37 20.49
CA PHE A 271 26.60 15.65 19.57
C PHE A 271 28.02 15.62 20.11
N LYS A 272 28.68 14.48 19.90
CA LYS A 272 30.04 14.22 20.44
C LYS A 272 31.10 15.17 19.86
N ASN A 273 30.90 15.71 18.65
CA ASN A 273 31.85 16.64 18.01
C ASN A 273 31.16 17.55 16.97
N LYS A 274 31.81 18.67 16.63
CA LYS A 274 31.31 19.69 15.67
C LYS A 274 31.17 19.17 14.23
N LYS A 275 32.03 18.24 13.80
CA LYS A 275 31.97 17.69 12.44
C LYS A 275 30.67 16.88 12.22
N ASN A 276 30.33 16.02 13.18
CA ASN A 276 29.10 15.25 13.15
C ASN A 276 27.87 16.18 13.17
N HIS A 277 27.92 17.25 13.98
CA HIS A 277 26.90 18.30 13.97
C HIS A 277 26.67 18.89 12.58
N GLU A 278 27.73 19.29 11.88
CA GLU A 278 27.65 19.94 10.56
C GLU A 278 27.17 19.01 9.46
N GLU A 279 27.71 17.79 9.39
CA GLU A 279 27.29 16.78 8.40
C GLU A 279 25.81 16.42 8.57
N TRP A 280 25.39 16.25 9.82
CA TRP A 280 24.03 15.87 10.15
C TRP A 280 23.03 17.01 9.90
N PHE A 281 23.38 18.22 10.32
CA PHE A 281 22.57 19.40 10.04
C PHE A 281 22.43 19.63 8.53
N ALA A 282 23.51 19.42 7.75
CA ALA A 282 23.45 19.57 6.31
C ALA A 282 22.41 18.62 5.68
N LEU A 283 22.36 17.35 6.12
CA LEU A 283 21.36 16.38 5.66
C LEU A 283 19.93 16.84 6.01
N VAL A 284 19.70 17.24 7.24
CA VAL A 284 18.36 17.67 7.69
C VAL A 284 17.93 18.97 7.02
N TYR A 285 18.84 19.92 6.85
CA TYR A 285 18.56 21.16 6.14
C TYR A 285 18.24 20.91 4.67
N ASP A 286 19.00 20.03 4.00
CA ASP A 286 18.72 19.61 2.63
C ASP A 286 17.33 18.97 2.52
N ASP A 287 16.96 18.13 3.49
CA ASP A 287 15.64 17.51 3.54
C ASP A 287 14.53 18.54 3.78
N ILE A 288 14.69 19.47 4.72
CA ILE A 288 13.74 20.57 4.95
C ILE A 288 13.58 21.42 3.69
N LYS A 289 14.67 21.72 2.98
CA LYS A 289 14.63 22.48 1.72
C LYS A 289 13.98 21.70 0.57
N LYS A 290 14.17 20.37 0.51
CA LYS A 290 13.67 19.51 -0.57
C LYS A 290 12.22 19.06 -0.39
N PHE A 291 11.76 18.94 0.85
CA PHE A 291 10.49 18.31 1.22
C PHE A 291 9.60 19.19 2.10
N GLY A 292 10.17 20.16 2.79
CA GLY A 292 9.42 21.10 3.61
C GLY A 292 8.66 22.10 2.76
N ASP A 293 7.62 22.68 3.36
CA ASP A 293 6.97 23.87 2.82
C ASP A 293 7.98 25.03 2.85
N ASN A 294 8.33 25.56 1.67
CA ASN A 294 9.29 26.64 1.55
C ASN A 294 8.84 27.88 2.32
N GLU A 295 7.53 28.14 2.41
CA GLU A 295 6.97 29.26 3.19
C GLU A 295 7.17 29.07 4.70
N LYS A 296 7.35 27.82 5.16
CA LYS A 296 7.54 27.46 6.58
C LYS A 296 8.92 26.91 6.87
N LYS A 297 9.88 27.15 5.99
CA LYS A 297 11.23 26.57 6.07
C LYS A 297 11.91 26.87 7.42
N PHE A 298 11.86 28.11 7.88
CA PHE A 298 12.47 28.51 9.15
C PHE A 298 11.74 27.95 10.36
N LEU A 299 10.41 27.89 10.33
CA LEU A 299 9.62 27.22 11.36
C LEU A 299 9.96 25.73 11.46
N ASN A 300 10.10 25.05 10.32
CA ASN A 300 10.50 23.64 10.30
C ASN A 300 11.93 23.45 10.84
N LEU A 301 12.80 24.41 10.63
CA LEU A 301 14.15 24.41 11.18
C LEU A 301 14.16 24.63 12.71
N LEU A 302 13.34 25.54 13.22
CA LEU A 302 13.14 25.73 14.66
C LEU A 302 12.53 24.48 15.30
N LYS A 303 11.52 23.88 14.68
CA LYS A 303 10.92 22.61 15.16
C LYS A 303 11.93 21.48 15.26
N PHE A 304 12.93 21.46 14.38
CA PHE A 304 14.02 20.51 14.49
C PHE A 304 14.84 20.74 15.77
N PHE A 305 15.26 21.96 16.08
CA PHE A 305 15.99 22.27 17.31
C PHE A 305 15.14 22.11 18.58
N GLU A 306 13.84 22.38 18.50
CA GLU A 306 12.88 22.09 19.57
C GLU A 306 12.81 20.59 19.87
N LYS A 307 12.87 19.73 18.83
CA LYS A 307 12.94 18.27 18.98
C LYS A 307 14.25 17.77 19.57
N LEU A 308 15.33 18.55 19.51
CA LEU A 308 16.57 18.24 20.26
C LEU A 308 16.48 18.68 21.73
N HIS A 309 15.38 19.32 22.12
CA HIS A 309 15.20 20.01 23.39
C HIS A 309 16.22 21.11 23.63
N TRP A 310 16.63 21.81 22.57
CA TRP A 310 17.57 22.93 22.68
C TRP A 310 16.88 24.27 22.89
N ILE A 311 15.70 24.38 22.29
CA ILE A 311 14.87 25.58 22.31
C ILE A 311 13.41 25.20 22.57
N GLU A 312 12.64 26.19 22.97
CA GLU A 312 11.18 26.18 22.98
C GLU A 312 10.70 27.29 22.05
N ILE A 313 9.77 26.97 21.15
CA ILE A 313 9.21 27.95 20.22
C ILE A 313 8.08 28.68 20.96
N GLU A 314 8.21 30.00 21.14
CA GLU A 314 7.17 30.81 21.78
C GLU A 314 6.04 31.12 20.81
N ASP A 315 6.39 31.58 19.61
CA ASP A 315 5.44 31.87 18.54
C ASP A 315 5.98 31.36 17.19
N GLY A 316 5.20 30.47 16.57
CA GLY A 316 5.54 29.86 15.29
C GLY A 316 5.31 30.76 14.08
N ASP A 317 4.44 31.77 14.20
CA ASP A 317 4.15 32.74 13.14
C ASP A 317 5.21 33.85 13.11
N ASP A 318 5.62 34.33 14.29
CA ASP A 318 6.66 35.36 14.45
C ASP A 318 8.11 34.80 14.49
N LEU A 319 8.25 33.47 14.42
CA LEU A 319 9.51 32.73 14.46
C LEU A 319 10.36 33.08 15.71
N THR A 320 9.70 33.18 16.85
CA THR A 320 10.33 33.49 18.14
C THR A 320 10.59 32.21 18.94
N PHE A 321 11.73 32.18 19.62
CA PHE A 321 12.13 31.04 20.43
C PHE A 321 13.01 31.46 21.60
N VAL A 322 13.03 30.62 22.63
CA VAL A 322 13.89 30.75 23.81
C VAL A 322 14.74 29.49 23.97
N PHE A 323 15.94 29.62 24.53
CA PHE A 323 16.77 28.46 24.82
C PHE A 323 16.31 27.75 26.09
N THR A 324 16.11 26.44 26.00
CA THR A 324 15.97 25.56 27.17
C THR A 324 17.34 25.23 27.78
N LEU A 325 18.41 25.32 26.98
CA LEU A 325 19.77 25.01 27.40
C LEU A 325 20.41 26.13 28.22
N SER A 326 21.15 25.74 29.27
CA SER A 326 21.88 26.68 30.12
C SER A 326 23.04 27.34 29.38
N LYS A 327 23.09 28.67 29.39
CA LYS A 327 24.19 29.47 28.81
C LYS A 327 25.58 29.08 29.33
N LEU A 328 25.66 28.66 30.60
CA LEU A 328 26.91 28.32 31.27
C LEU A 328 27.36 26.87 31.03
N LYS A 329 26.43 25.93 30.87
CA LYS A 329 26.74 24.49 30.75
C LYS A 329 26.76 24.01 29.30
N ASN A 330 26.02 24.66 28.41
CA ASN A 330 25.73 24.21 27.06
C ASN A 330 26.03 25.30 26.02
N SER A 331 27.14 26.03 26.21
CA SER A 331 27.51 27.14 25.33
C SER A 331 27.77 26.69 23.90
N ILE A 332 28.26 25.46 23.71
CA ILE A 332 28.60 24.89 22.39
C ILE A 332 27.34 24.69 21.55
N GLU A 333 26.30 24.06 22.11
CA GLU A 333 25.04 23.82 21.40
C GLU A 333 24.33 25.15 21.07
N ARG A 334 24.35 26.10 22.01
CA ARG A 334 23.76 27.44 21.80
C ARG A 334 24.48 28.20 20.69
N GLU A 335 25.81 28.23 20.72
CA GLU A 335 26.63 28.87 19.69
C GLU A 335 26.41 28.20 18.33
N PHE A 336 26.39 26.86 18.27
CA PHE A 336 26.15 26.14 17.03
C PHE A 336 24.78 26.45 16.42
N LEU A 337 23.71 26.49 17.22
CA LEU A 337 22.38 26.85 16.74
C LEU A 337 22.38 28.26 16.12
N LEU A 338 22.96 29.23 16.82
CA LEU A 338 23.01 30.62 16.35
C LEU A 338 23.90 30.79 15.11
N GLU A 339 25.09 30.18 15.09
CA GLU A 339 25.97 30.13 13.91
C GLU A 339 25.26 29.49 12.71
N THR A 340 24.43 28.50 12.96
CA THR A 340 23.75 27.76 11.90
C THR A 340 22.56 28.52 11.35
N LEU A 341 21.73 29.11 12.22
CA LEU A 341 20.60 29.94 11.80
C LEU A 341 21.09 31.22 11.11
N SER A 342 22.15 31.86 11.60
CA SER A 342 22.70 33.09 11.02
C SER A 342 23.23 32.94 9.59
N LYS A 343 23.54 31.71 9.14
CA LYS A 343 23.87 31.42 7.73
C LYS A 343 22.68 31.65 6.78
N TYR A 344 21.45 31.65 7.32
CA TYR A 344 20.22 31.64 6.51
C TYR A 344 19.25 32.77 6.85
N CYS A 345 19.31 33.35 8.04
CA CYS A 345 18.45 34.44 8.49
C CYS A 345 19.20 35.44 9.37
N GLN A 346 18.64 36.64 9.52
CA GLN A 346 19.04 37.56 10.60
C GLN A 346 18.42 37.10 11.91
N ILE A 347 19.18 37.19 12.99
CA ILE A 347 18.72 36.86 14.33
C ILE A 347 18.75 38.16 15.14
N SER A 348 17.61 38.52 15.73
CA SER A 348 17.54 39.58 16.74
C SER A 348 17.27 38.96 18.12
N GLU A 349 17.92 39.51 19.15
CA GLU A 349 17.77 39.09 20.54
C GLU A 349 17.21 40.24 21.36
N ASP A 350 16.19 39.98 22.18
CA ASP A 350 15.68 40.88 23.20
C ASP A 350 15.36 40.06 24.47
N ASN A 351 16.02 40.39 25.59
CA ASN A 351 15.82 39.72 26.88
C ASN A 351 15.84 38.17 26.83
N GLU A 352 16.83 37.58 26.14
CA GLU A 352 16.97 36.11 25.93
C GLU A 352 15.86 35.46 25.08
N VAL A 353 14.99 36.26 24.47
CA VAL A 353 14.06 35.85 23.40
C VAL A 353 14.71 36.14 22.05
N PHE A 354 14.75 35.13 21.19
CA PHE A 354 15.38 35.20 19.86
C PHE A 354 14.31 35.19 18.77
N GLN A 355 14.45 36.07 17.79
CA GLN A 355 13.55 36.16 16.64
C GLN A 355 14.33 35.98 15.34
N LEU A 356 13.80 35.15 14.44
CA LEU A 356 14.34 34.99 13.08
C LEU A 356 13.69 35.96 12.11
N LYS A 357 14.51 36.67 11.33
CA LYS A 357 14.08 37.57 10.25
C LYS A 357 14.69 37.10 8.93
N GLU A 358 13.86 36.93 7.91
CA GLU A 358 14.36 36.56 6.59
C GLU A 358 15.29 37.64 6.02
N LEU A 359 16.42 37.20 5.45
CA LEU A 359 17.27 38.06 4.67
C LEU A 359 16.54 38.39 3.36
N LYS A 360 16.23 39.67 3.15
CA LYS A 360 15.63 40.18 1.90
C LYS A 360 16.52 39.95 0.69
#